data_AF-A0A7Y9MW32-F1
#
_entry.id   AF-A0A7Y9MW32-F1
#
_cell.length_a   1.000
_cell.length_b   1.000
_cell.length_c   1.000
_cell.angle_alpha   90.00
_cell.angle_beta   90.00
_cell.angle_gamma   90.00
#
_symmetry.space_group_name_H-M   'P 1'
#
loop_
_entity.id
_entity.type
_entity.pdbx_description
1 polymer ?
#
loop_
_entity_poly.entity_id
_entity_poly.type
_entity_poly.pdbx_seq_one_letter_code
_entity_poly.pdbx_strand_id
1 'polypeptide(L)'
;MELRRRLHCIIEIGDVLFPNISALLNGSVVLDTTIATALLCPLSGKRIPLSPEALAIVASLPGNAWTDAGEVMRKHNCDASFIDRMIEDEIILCDAPDTRSAAILAGQATLETVGWHPLASVYHRMSAWSGVVGDEGSREHGNAAERARLDKHIATYGPLPAHFPKRQDGIGSIALPAETLQGDVADVLRARRTTRHFDRTRPLALTELSRMLFGTFGAIGAEEIAPGHVAVRRTSPSGGSLHPIEAYPLIIDVEGLTPGFYHYESDTHKLVKIIDLTEAEARTLAADLTIGQTYFADSSALVFHVARLDRHHWKYRRHPKAYKAVLLDSGHLSQTFYLLATERDLGAFYTAAINDIDAGRLLSLDPLTTMVIGANGVGNIDATKNTLHLNPKPLIATHQSLGQ
;
A
#
# COMPACT_ATOMS: atom_id res chain seq x y z
N MET A 1 -4.34 -9.22 -38.67
CA MET A 1 -4.36 -8.79 -37.27
C MET A 1 -4.86 -7.36 -37.24
N GLU A 2 -5.67 -7.03 -36.27
CA GLU A 2 -6.16 -5.69 -36.03
C GLU A 2 -5.54 -5.13 -34.74
N LEU A 3 -5.36 -3.82 -34.73
CA LEU A 3 -4.67 -3.08 -33.69
C LEU A 3 -5.62 -2.08 -33.03
N ARG A 4 -5.45 -1.86 -31.74
CA ARG A 4 -6.05 -0.73 -31.03
C ARG A 4 -5.11 -0.24 -29.95
N ARG A 5 -5.30 0.99 -29.47
CA ARG A 5 -4.66 1.40 -28.21
C ARG A 5 -5.52 0.97 -27.01
N ARG A 6 -4.98 1.12 -25.81
CA ARG A 6 -5.76 1.00 -24.58
C ARG A 6 -6.89 2.04 -24.55
N LEU A 7 -8.01 1.67 -23.93
CA LEU A 7 -9.12 2.57 -23.71
C LEU A 7 -8.67 3.82 -22.95
N HIS A 8 -7.92 3.61 -21.87
CA HIS A 8 -7.27 4.64 -21.10
C HIS A 8 -5.75 4.56 -21.28
N CYS A 9 -5.18 5.60 -21.89
CA CYS A 9 -3.76 5.71 -22.20
C CYS A 9 -3.21 6.94 -21.46
N ILE A 10 -2.32 6.73 -20.50
CA ILE A 10 -1.71 7.81 -19.71
C ILE A 10 -0.25 7.90 -20.13
N ILE A 11 0.13 9.06 -20.65
CA ILE A 11 1.47 9.35 -21.15
C ILE A 11 2.11 10.36 -20.22
N GLU A 12 3.31 10.04 -19.77
CA GLU A 12 4.18 10.94 -19.02
C GLU A 12 5.23 11.53 -19.95
N ILE A 13 5.46 12.84 -19.84
CA ILE A 13 6.58 13.53 -20.47
C ILE A 13 7.40 14.15 -19.34
N GLY A 14 8.68 13.84 -19.30
CA GLY A 14 9.56 14.32 -18.24
C GLY A 14 11.02 14.37 -18.65
N ASP A 15 11.80 15.10 -17.86
CA ASP A 15 13.23 15.24 -18.05
C ASP A 15 13.97 14.07 -17.40
N VAL A 16 14.80 13.39 -18.19
CA VAL A 16 15.66 12.29 -17.72
C VAL A 16 17.10 12.78 -17.68
N LEU A 17 17.69 12.68 -16.49
CA LEU A 17 19.10 12.99 -16.26
C LEU A 17 19.95 11.80 -16.63
N PHE A 18 21.07 12.03 -17.32
CA PHE A 18 22.07 11.01 -17.59
C PHE A 18 23.48 11.58 -17.42
N PRO A 19 24.48 10.76 -17.04
CA PRO A 19 25.84 11.23 -16.84
C PRO A 19 26.45 11.71 -18.16
N ASN A 20 26.97 12.94 -18.17
CA ASN A 20 27.76 13.43 -19.27
C ASN A 20 29.10 12.68 -19.28
N ILE A 21 29.24 11.73 -20.20
CA ILE A 21 30.39 10.83 -20.26
C ILE A 21 31.70 11.60 -20.46
N SER A 22 31.70 12.65 -21.29
CA SER A 22 32.88 13.47 -21.53
C SER A 22 33.31 14.24 -20.28
N ALA A 23 32.36 14.81 -19.54
CA ALA A 23 32.64 15.46 -18.26
C ALA A 23 33.19 14.47 -17.23
N LEU A 24 32.58 13.27 -17.17
CA LEU A 24 32.96 12.20 -16.25
C LEU A 24 34.40 11.73 -16.49
N LEU A 25 34.78 11.53 -17.75
CA LEU A 25 36.14 11.15 -18.14
C LEU A 25 37.18 12.24 -17.84
N ASN A 26 36.76 13.50 -17.75
CA ASN A 26 37.59 14.64 -17.39
C ASN A 26 37.59 14.95 -15.87
N GLY A 27 37.04 14.06 -15.04
CA GLY A 27 37.03 14.20 -13.58
C GLY A 27 35.95 15.14 -13.03
N SER A 28 34.93 15.46 -13.82
CA SER A 28 33.80 16.31 -13.42
C SER A 28 32.48 15.54 -13.48
N VAL A 29 31.62 15.70 -12.47
CA VAL A 29 30.28 15.08 -12.47
C VAL A 29 29.28 16.11 -12.98
N VAL A 30 28.91 15.98 -14.25
CA VAL A 30 27.87 16.77 -14.91
C VAL A 30 26.77 15.83 -15.39
N LEU A 31 25.52 16.22 -15.18
CA LEU A 31 24.34 15.51 -15.70
C LEU A 31 23.76 16.30 -16.87
N ASP A 32 23.63 15.64 -18.02
CA ASP A 32 22.86 16.17 -19.14
C ASP A 32 21.38 15.81 -18.96
N THR A 33 20.50 16.53 -19.65
CA THR A 33 19.06 16.32 -19.59
C THR A 33 18.51 16.02 -20.98
N THR A 34 17.66 15.01 -21.09
CA THR A 34 16.88 14.74 -22.30
C THR A 34 15.40 14.56 -21.95
N ILE A 35 14.52 14.97 -22.87
CA ILE A 35 13.08 14.77 -22.70
C ILE A 35 12.76 13.31 -23.05
N ALA A 36 12.11 12.61 -22.13
CA ALA A 36 11.59 11.26 -22.37
C ALA A 36 10.07 11.25 -22.32
N THR A 37 9.46 10.51 -23.24
CA THR A 37 8.02 10.20 -23.23
C THR A 37 7.83 8.74 -22.87
N ALA A 38 6.85 8.44 -22.01
CA ALA A 38 6.56 7.07 -21.62
C ALA A 38 5.05 6.81 -21.46
N LEU A 39 4.62 5.61 -21.86
CA LEU A 39 3.32 5.05 -21.51
C LEU A 39 3.38 4.47 -20.10
N LEU A 40 2.46 4.88 -19.23
CA LEU A 40 2.31 4.29 -17.91
C LEU A 40 1.31 3.12 -17.99
N CYS A 41 1.81 1.88 -17.93
CA CYS A 41 0.97 0.69 -18.13
C CYS A 41 0.33 0.19 -16.82
N PRO A 42 -1.01 0.27 -16.67
CA PRO A 42 -1.70 -0.22 -15.47
C PRO A 42 -1.86 -1.76 -15.44
N LEU A 43 -1.34 -2.50 -16.42
CA LEU A 43 -1.34 -3.97 -16.37
C LEU A 43 -0.02 -4.53 -15.85
N SER A 44 1.09 -4.03 -16.38
CA SER A 44 2.42 -4.51 -16.01
C SER A 44 3.08 -3.68 -14.92
N GLY A 45 2.56 -2.48 -14.61
CA GLY A 45 3.25 -1.57 -13.67
C GLY A 45 4.51 -0.94 -14.27
N LYS A 46 4.72 -1.10 -15.59
CA LYS A 46 5.90 -0.60 -16.28
C LYS A 46 5.68 0.81 -16.81
N ARG A 47 6.75 1.61 -16.71
CA ARG A 47 6.94 2.84 -17.48
C ARG A 47 7.60 2.48 -18.81
N ILE A 48 6.81 2.39 -19.87
CA ILE A 48 7.25 1.92 -21.19
C ILE A 48 7.70 3.13 -22.02
N PRO A 49 8.97 3.27 -22.40
CA PRO A 49 9.44 4.38 -23.23
C PRO A 49 8.72 4.42 -24.58
N LEU A 50 8.40 5.61 -25.06
CA LEU A 50 7.79 5.84 -26.37
C LEU A 50 8.73 6.65 -27.25
N SER A 51 9.04 6.12 -28.43
CA SER A 51 9.63 6.93 -29.50
C SER A 51 8.59 7.91 -30.06
N PRO A 52 9.01 8.99 -30.75
CA PRO A 52 8.08 9.90 -31.42
C PRO A 52 7.14 9.18 -32.40
N GLU A 53 7.63 8.18 -33.12
CA GLU A 53 6.86 7.36 -34.07
C GLU A 53 5.84 6.49 -33.34
N ALA A 54 6.24 5.83 -32.25
CA ALA A 54 5.34 5.02 -31.42
C ALA A 54 4.23 5.88 -30.80
N LEU A 55 4.57 7.09 -30.34
CA LEU A 55 3.62 8.06 -29.81
C LEU A 55 2.60 8.48 -30.88
N ALA A 56 3.05 8.79 -32.10
CA ALA A 56 2.19 9.16 -33.22
C ALA A 56 1.19 8.04 -33.58
N ILE A 57 1.65 6.78 -33.60
CA ILE A 57 0.78 5.62 -33.82
C ILE A 57 -0.25 5.50 -32.70
N VAL A 58 0.16 5.52 -31.43
CA VAL A 58 -0.74 5.44 -30.27
C VAL A 58 -1.78 6.56 -30.32
N ALA A 59 -1.38 7.80 -30.62
CA ALA A 59 -2.29 8.94 -30.71
C ALA A 59 -3.30 8.82 -31.87
N SER A 60 -3.00 8.01 -32.89
CA SER A 60 -3.85 7.81 -34.06
C SER A 60 -4.84 6.65 -33.94
N LEU A 61 -4.61 5.72 -33.01
CA LEU A 61 -5.43 4.51 -32.86
C LEU A 61 -6.67 4.77 -31.99
N PRO A 62 -7.83 4.19 -32.32
CA PRO A 62 -8.98 4.17 -31.43
C PRO A 62 -8.73 3.27 -30.22
N GLY A 63 -9.39 3.58 -29.09
CA GLY A 63 -9.32 2.76 -27.87
C GLY A 63 -10.40 1.69 -27.77
N ASN A 64 -11.49 1.85 -28.51
CA ASN A 64 -12.72 1.04 -28.45
C ASN A 64 -13.10 0.41 -29.80
N ALA A 65 -12.26 0.58 -30.82
CA ALA A 65 -12.43 -0.02 -32.13
C ALA A 65 -11.10 -0.61 -32.57
N TRP A 66 -11.17 -1.55 -33.51
CA TRP A 66 -10.01 -2.19 -34.11
C TRP A 66 -9.65 -1.49 -35.42
N THR A 67 -8.38 -1.51 -35.79
CA THR A 67 -7.85 -0.90 -37.02
C THR A 67 -6.93 -1.90 -37.70
N ASP A 68 -7.09 -2.11 -39.01
CA ASP A 68 -6.23 -3.02 -39.77
C ASP A 68 -4.75 -2.61 -39.65
N ALA A 69 -3.88 -3.56 -39.32
CA ALA A 69 -2.44 -3.29 -39.18
C ALA A 69 -1.81 -2.76 -40.47
N GLY A 70 -2.28 -3.21 -41.63
CA GLY A 70 -1.84 -2.73 -42.95
C GLY A 70 -2.17 -1.26 -43.19
N GLU A 71 -3.32 -0.78 -42.72
CA GLU A 71 -3.66 0.64 -42.73
C GLU A 71 -2.72 1.46 -41.85
N VAL A 72 -2.44 1.00 -40.62
CA VAL A 72 -1.53 1.68 -39.69
C VAL A 72 -0.12 1.80 -40.29
N MET A 73 0.40 0.70 -40.83
CA MET A 73 1.72 0.66 -41.48
C MET A 73 1.83 1.65 -42.64
N ARG A 74 0.82 1.72 -43.52
CA ARG A 74 0.79 2.69 -44.62
C ARG A 74 0.71 4.13 -44.14
N LYS A 75 -0.13 4.41 -43.14
CA LYS A 75 -0.36 5.77 -42.63
C LYS A 75 0.88 6.37 -41.96
N HIS A 76 1.62 5.55 -41.21
CA HIS A 76 2.78 6.00 -40.43
C HIS A 76 4.13 5.63 -41.06
N ASN A 77 4.10 5.03 -42.25
CA ASN A 77 5.29 4.61 -42.99
C ASN A 77 6.24 3.75 -42.14
N CYS A 78 5.68 2.72 -41.49
CA CYS A 78 6.42 1.75 -40.67
C CYS A 78 6.25 0.32 -41.17
N ASP A 79 7.15 -0.58 -40.78
CA ASP A 79 7.11 -1.99 -41.16
C ASP A 79 6.42 -2.87 -40.10
N ALA A 80 6.19 -4.14 -40.45
CA ALA A 80 5.59 -5.12 -39.55
C ALA A 80 6.44 -5.34 -38.29
N SER A 81 7.77 -5.37 -38.44
CA SER A 81 8.71 -5.55 -37.33
C SER A 81 8.57 -4.46 -36.26
N PHE A 82 8.28 -3.22 -36.65
CA PHE A 82 8.02 -2.12 -35.72
C PHE A 82 6.71 -2.30 -34.97
N ILE A 83 5.64 -2.72 -35.66
CA ILE A 83 4.35 -3.03 -35.04
C ILE A 83 4.49 -4.21 -34.06
N ASP A 84 5.19 -5.27 -34.44
CA ASP A 84 5.43 -6.43 -33.60
C ASP A 84 6.14 -6.03 -32.30
N ARG A 85 7.19 -5.19 -32.38
CA ARG A 85 7.84 -4.62 -31.20
C ARG A 85 6.89 -3.80 -30.34
N MET A 86 6.03 -2.98 -30.94
CA MET A 86 5.04 -2.21 -30.17
C MET A 86 4.02 -3.10 -29.46
N ILE A 87 3.66 -4.26 -30.01
CA ILE A 87 2.79 -5.24 -29.36
C ILE A 87 3.57 -5.94 -28.23
N GLU A 88 4.81 -6.35 -28.50
CA GLU A 88 5.69 -6.98 -27.53
C GLU A 88 6.01 -6.06 -26.35
N ASP A 89 6.20 -4.77 -26.56
CA ASP A 89 6.46 -3.83 -25.48
C ASP A 89 5.17 -3.41 -24.77
N GLU A 90 4.03 -4.01 -25.13
CA GLU A 90 2.70 -3.67 -24.62
C GLU A 90 2.34 -2.21 -24.90
N ILE A 91 2.82 -1.58 -25.98
CA ILE A 91 2.47 -0.18 -26.32
C ILE A 91 1.07 -0.12 -26.93
N ILE A 92 0.77 -1.04 -27.85
CA ILE A 92 -0.53 -1.22 -28.50
C ILE A 92 -1.08 -2.63 -28.23
N LEU A 93 -2.38 -2.81 -28.47
CA LEU A 93 -3.08 -4.07 -28.30
C LEU A 93 -3.35 -4.68 -29.68
N CYS A 94 -3.28 -6.00 -29.75
CA CYS A 94 -3.52 -6.79 -30.97
C CYS A 94 -4.57 -7.86 -30.70
N ASP A 95 -5.39 -8.18 -31.70
CA ASP A 95 -6.41 -9.25 -31.66
C ASP A 95 -5.89 -10.63 -32.06
N ALA A 96 -4.58 -10.75 -32.32
CA ALA A 96 -3.96 -12.00 -32.72
C ALA A 96 -4.23 -13.10 -31.66
N PRO A 97 -4.55 -14.34 -32.10
CA PRO A 97 -4.93 -15.43 -31.20
C PRO A 97 -3.74 -16.05 -30.46
N ASP A 98 -2.62 -15.34 -30.33
CA ASP A 98 -1.46 -15.81 -29.58
C ASP A 98 -1.67 -15.65 -28.06
N THR A 99 -1.02 -16.51 -27.30
CA THR A 99 -1.18 -16.58 -25.83
C THR A 99 -0.90 -15.25 -25.14
N ARG A 100 0.05 -14.46 -25.64
CA ARG A 100 0.48 -13.21 -25.00
C ARG A 100 -0.54 -12.10 -25.25
N SER A 101 -0.94 -11.89 -26.50
CA SER A 101 -1.96 -10.91 -26.87
C SER A 101 -3.28 -11.22 -26.16
N ALA A 102 -3.67 -12.50 -26.10
CA ALA A 102 -4.85 -12.94 -25.37
C ALA A 102 -4.78 -12.61 -23.87
N ALA A 103 -3.62 -12.83 -23.22
CA ALA A 103 -3.44 -12.49 -21.80
C ALA A 103 -3.50 -10.97 -21.53
N ILE A 104 -2.92 -10.15 -22.41
CA ILE A 104 -2.99 -8.68 -22.29
C ILE A 104 -4.44 -8.21 -22.44
N LEU A 105 -5.17 -8.73 -23.43
CA LEU A 105 -6.58 -8.40 -23.64
C LEU A 105 -7.46 -8.85 -22.46
N ALA A 106 -7.21 -10.03 -21.90
CA ALA A 106 -7.88 -10.48 -20.70
C ALA A 106 -7.64 -9.54 -19.50
N GLY A 107 -6.39 -9.11 -19.30
CA GLY A 107 -6.06 -8.12 -18.26
C GLY A 107 -6.76 -6.77 -18.47
N GLN A 108 -6.82 -6.28 -19.71
CA GLN A 108 -7.58 -5.07 -20.04
C GLN A 108 -9.07 -5.24 -19.70
N ALA A 109 -9.66 -6.38 -20.09
CA ALA A 109 -11.05 -6.69 -19.77
C ALA A 109 -11.29 -6.76 -18.25
N THR A 110 -10.35 -7.30 -17.47
CA THR A 110 -10.42 -7.30 -16.01
C THR A 110 -10.43 -5.88 -15.44
N LEU A 111 -9.53 -5.00 -15.88
CA LEU A 111 -9.52 -3.59 -15.44
C LEU A 111 -10.85 -2.88 -15.70
N GLU A 112 -11.41 -3.09 -16.89
CA GLU A 112 -12.69 -2.52 -17.30
C GLU A 112 -13.87 -3.09 -16.50
N THR A 113 -13.85 -4.41 -16.25
CA THR A 113 -14.90 -5.13 -15.50
C THR A 113 -14.89 -4.77 -14.03
N VAL A 114 -13.73 -4.70 -13.39
CA VAL A 114 -13.58 -4.20 -12.01
C VAL A 114 -14.05 -2.74 -11.93
N GLY A 115 -13.83 -1.97 -12.99
CA GLY A 115 -14.29 -0.58 -13.06
C GLY A 115 -13.29 0.37 -12.40
N TRP A 116 -12.00 0.20 -12.69
CA TRP A 116 -10.97 1.11 -12.21
C TRP A 116 -11.14 2.54 -12.73
N HIS A 117 -10.83 3.53 -11.89
CA HIS A 117 -10.53 4.88 -12.38
C HIS A 117 -9.11 4.87 -12.99
N PRO A 118 -8.89 5.42 -14.20
CA PRO A 118 -7.61 5.26 -14.92
C PRO A 118 -6.36 5.74 -14.16
N LEU A 119 -6.43 6.93 -13.55
CA LEU A 119 -5.30 7.45 -12.78
C LEU A 119 -5.04 6.61 -11.52
N ALA A 120 -6.07 5.99 -10.96
CA ALA A 120 -5.92 5.17 -9.76
C ALA A 120 -5.29 3.81 -10.09
N SER A 121 -5.62 3.20 -11.23
CA SER A 121 -4.97 1.95 -11.65
C SER A 121 -3.51 2.17 -12.00
N VAL A 122 -3.16 3.29 -12.64
CA VAL A 122 -1.76 3.66 -12.87
C VAL A 122 -1.05 3.91 -11.53
N TYR A 123 -1.61 4.74 -10.65
CA TYR A 123 -1.01 4.99 -9.34
C TYR A 123 -0.75 3.68 -8.59
N HIS A 124 -1.78 2.84 -8.45
CA HIS A 124 -1.70 1.55 -7.76
C HIS A 124 -0.55 0.69 -8.29
N ARG A 125 -0.43 0.56 -9.62
CA ARG A 125 0.54 -0.33 -10.23
C ARG A 125 1.95 0.27 -10.30
N MET A 126 2.10 1.59 -10.36
CA MET A 126 3.40 2.26 -10.36
C MET A 126 3.98 2.42 -8.95
N SER A 127 3.13 2.42 -7.90
CA SER A 127 3.58 2.53 -6.52
C SER A 127 3.89 1.17 -5.87
N ALA A 128 3.59 0.07 -6.54
CA ALA A 128 3.76 -1.28 -6.01
C ALA A 128 5.23 -1.70 -6.04
N TRP A 129 5.74 -2.21 -4.92
CA TRP A 129 7.12 -2.62 -4.71
C TRP A 129 7.31 -4.13 -4.83
N SER A 130 8.45 -4.51 -5.42
CA SER A 130 8.93 -5.88 -5.52
C SER A 130 10.44 -5.88 -5.31
N GLY A 131 10.93 -6.78 -4.46
CA GLY A 131 12.35 -6.94 -4.18
C GLY A 131 13.04 -5.71 -3.59
N VAL A 132 12.27 -4.77 -3.01
CA VAL A 132 12.86 -3.61 -2.33
C VAL A 132 13.48 -4.09 -1.03
N VAL A 133 14.76 -3.79 -0.85
CA VAL A 133 15.50 -4.04 0.39
C VAL A 133 15.81 -2.70 1.02
N GLY A 134 15.20 -2.43 2.17
CA GLY A 134 15.55 -1.28 3.00
C GLY A 134 16.70 -1.62 3.95
N ASP A 135 17.37 -0.58 4.43
CA ASP A 135 18.43 -0.63 5.43
C ASP A 135 17.90 -0.38 6.84
N GLU A 136 16.57 -0.29 7.03
CA GLU A 136 15.97 0.11 8.31
C GLU A 136 16.38 -0.77 9.49
N GLY A 137 16.49 -2.08 9.28
CA GLY A 137 16.92 -3.02 10.32
C GLY A 137 18.43 -3.00 10.64
N SER A 138 19.26 -2.46 9.75
CA SER A 138 20.72 -2.33 9.95
C SER A 138 21.16 -0.90 10.31
N ARG A 139 20.24 0.07 10.21
CA ARG A 139 20.48 1.46 10.61
C ARG A 139 20.76 1.57 12.11
N GLU A 140 21.70 2.44 12.45
CA GLU A 140 21.94 2.81 13.84
C GLU A 140 20.81 3.71 14.34
N HIS A 141 20.06 3.25 15.34
CA HIS A 141 18.88 3.94 15.89
C HIS A 141 19.14 4.70 17.19
N GLY A 142 20.41 4.98 17.51
CA GLY A 142 20.76 5.81 18.65
C GLY A 142 20.33 7.26 18.47
N ASN A 143 19.97 7.94 19.57
CA ASN A 143 19.54 9.35 19.56
C ASN A 143 20.51 10.29 18.81
N ALA A 144 21.82 10.04 18.90
CA ALA A 144 22.84 10.82 18.21
C ALA A 144 22.80 10.62 16.68
N ALA A 145 22.67 9.37 16.21
CA ALA A 145 22.56 9.04 14.80
C ALA A 145 21.26 9.58 14.19
N GLU A 146 20.14 9.47 14.93
CA GLU A 146 18.86 10.07 14.53
C GLU A 146 18.97 11.59 14.39
N ARG A 147 19.61 12.26 15.36
CA ARG A 147 19.82 13.71 15.32
C ARG A 147 20.70 14.13 14.15
N ALA A 148 21.80 13.42 13.88
CA ALA A 148 22.68 13.71 12.75
C ALA A 148 21.94 13.58 11.40
N ARG A 149 21.07 12.56 11.25
CA ARG A 149 20.21 12.41 10.07
C ARG A 149 19.22 13.57 9.93
N LEU A 150 18.60 13.96 11.03
CA LEU A 150 17.68 15.09 11.06
C LEU A 150 18.39 16.39 10.67
N ASP A 151 19.56 16.67 11.24
CA ASP A 151 20.36 17.87 10.94
C ASP A 151 20.75 17.92 9.46
N LYS A 152 21.15 16.78 8.88
CA LYS A 152 21.44 16.68 7.44
C LYS A 152 20.20 16.96 6.58
N HIS A 153 19.04 16.43 6.97
CA HIS A 153 17.79 16.65 6.26
C HIS A 153 17.37 18.13 6.32
N ILE A 154 17.50 18.74 7.51
CA ILE A 154 17.22 20.16 7.73
C ILE A 154 18.17 21.04 6.91
N ALA A 155 19.46 20.69 6.82
CA ALA A 155 20.41 21.42 6.00
C ALA A 155 20.09 21.33 4.50
N THR A 156 19.48 20.22 4.05
CA THR A 156 19.16 19.98 2.64
C THR A 156 17.83 20.61 2.23
N TYR A 157 16.79 20.47 3.06
CA TYR A 157 15.40 20.81 2.69
C TYR A 157 14.80 21.94 3.55
N GLY A 158 15.56 22.46 4.51
CA GLY A 158 15.07 23.41 5.51
C GLY A 158 14.44 22.71 6.73
N PRO A 159 14.09 23.49 7.77
CA PRO A 159 13.49 22.95 8.98
C PRO A 159 12.11 22.33 8.70
N LEU A 160 11.71 21.36 9.54
CA LEU A 160 10.35 20.84 9.48
C LEU A 160 9.32 21.98 9.66
N PRO A 161 8.24 21.98 8.87
CA PRO A 161 7.10 22.84 9.13
C PRO A 161 6.56 22.64 10.55
N ALA A 162 6.05 23.71 11.17
CA ALA A 162 5.59 23.69 12.55
C ALA A 162 4.45 22.69 12.78
N HIS A 163 4.57 21.84 13.83
CA HIS A 163 3.54 20.89 14.24
C HIS A 163 2.22 21.56 14.67
N PHE A 164 2.26 22.81 15.11
CA PHE A 164 1.11 23.58 15.58
C PHE A 164 0.84 24.74 14.61
N PRO A 165 0.20 24.48 13.46
CA PRO A 165 -0.06 25.53 12.48
C PRO A 165 -1.02 26.57 13.06
N LYS A 166 -0.68 27.85 12.88
CA LYS A 166 -1.57 28.97 13.19
C LYS A 166 -1.97 29.66 11.88
N ARG A 167 -3.26 29.92 11.71
CA ARG A 167 -3.81 30.63 10.55
C ARG A 167 -3.56 32.12 10.71
N GLN A 168 -2.59 32.66 9.97
CA GLN A 168 -2.27 34.10 9.98
C GLN A 168 -3.39 34.96 9.38
N ASP A 169 -4.22 34.37 8.52
CA ASP A 169 -5.41 34.99 7.93
C ASP A 169 -6.68 34.81 8.78
N GLY A 170 -6.53 34.32 10.02
CA GLY A 170 -7.64 34.20 10.95
C GLY A 170 -8.16 35.57 11.38
N ILE A 171 -9.43 35.84 11.12
CA ILE A 171 -10.09 37.12 11.47
C ILE A 171 -10.60 37.17 12.92
N GLY A 172 -10.40 36.10 13.70
CA GLY A 172 -10.82 35.99 15.10
C GLY A 172 -10.53 34.61 15.68
N SER A 173 -10.65 34.46 17.00
CA SER A 173 -10.48 33.19 17.69
C SER A 173 -11.49 33.03 18.83
N ILE A 174 -11.89 31.79 19.09
CA ILE A 174 -12.72 31.40 20.22
C ILE A 174 -11.96 30.32 20.98
N ALA A 175 -11.73 30.53 22.27
CA ALA A 175 -11.18 29.48 23.12
C ALA A 175 -12.24 28.40 23.34
N LEU A 176 -11.89 27.13 23.09
CA LEU A 176 -12.76 26.01 23.41
C LEU A 176 -12.64 25.66 24.90
N PRO A 177 -13.74 25.27 25.58
CA PRO A 177 -13.66 24.76 26.95
C PRO A 177 -12.73 23.56 27.03
N ALA A 178 -11.81 23.58 28.00
CA ALA A 178 -10.91 22.47 28.24
C ALA A 178 -11.62 21.43 29.13
N GLU A 179 -12.05 20.31 28.52
CA GLU A 179 -12.52 19.14 29.27
C GLU A 179 -11.40 18.11 29.39
N THR A 180 -11.31 17.47 30.56
CA THR A 180 -10.32 16.41 30.76
C THR A 180 -10.87 15.14 30.12
N LEU A 181 -10.13 14.58 29.15
CA LEU A 181 -10.46 13.28 28.55
C LEU A 181 -10.36 12.20 29.65
N GLN A 182 -11.42 11.48 30.03
CA GLN A 182 -11.37 10.50 31.13
C GLN A 182 -12.16 9.23 30.81
N GLY A 183 -11.91 8.15 31.56
CA GLY A 183 -12.54 6.84 31.41
C GLY A 183 -11.73 5.85 30.56
N ASP A 184 -12.19 4.60 30.49
CA ASP A 184 -11.44 3.49 29.92
C ASP A 184 -10.95 3.76 28.48
N VAL A 185 -11.82 4.32 27.63
CA VAL A 185 -11.46 4.68 26.25
C VAL A 185 -10.38 5.78 26.23
N ALA A 186 -10.46 6.76 27.13
CA ALA A 186 -9.46 7.81 27.25
C ALA A 186 -8.10 7.22 27.63
N ASP A 187 -8.09 6.25 28.54
CA ASP A 187 -6.87 5.63 29.03
C ASP A 187 -6.22 4.77 27.94
N VAL A 188 -7.01 4.02 27.17
CA VAL A 188 -6.51 3.30 25.99
C VAL A 188 -5.95 4.28 24.94
N LEU A 189 -6.67 5.36 24.61
CA LEU A 189 -6.21 6.36 23.64
C LEU A 189 -4.89 7.01 24.08
N ARG A 190 -4.75 7.29 25.38
CA ARG A 190 -3.52 7.81 25.97
C ARG A 190 -2.40 6.79 26.04
N ALA A 191 -2.68 5.52 26.25
CA ALA A 191 -1.68 4.47 26.33
C ALA A 191 -1.22 3.98 24.95
N ARG A 192 -2.04 4.17 23.91
CA ARG A 192 -1.77 3.68 22.55
C ARG A 192 -0.47 4.22 22.00
N ARG A 193 0.47 3.34 21.63
CA ARG A 193 1.76 3.69 21.03
C ARG A 193 2.09 2.73 19.89
N THR A 194 3.06 3.13 19.08
CA THR A 194 3.70 2.21 18.12
C THR A 194 4.85 1.50 18.83
N THR A 195 4.81 0.17 18.83
CA THR A 195 5.81 -0.71 19.45
C THR A 195 6.73 -1.28 18.38
N ARG A 196 8.04 -1.27 18.66
CA ARG A 196 9.09 -1.79 17.78
C ARG A 196 10.05 -2.77 18.47
N HIS A 197 9.82 -3.09 19.74
CA HIS A 197 10.52 -4.18 20.41
C HIS A 197 9.52 -5.13 21.02
N PHE A 198 9.69 -6.41 20.68
CA PHE A 198 8.80 -7.49 21.07
C PHE A 198 9.57 -8.55 21.85
N ASP A 199 8.94 -9.08 22.88
CA ASP A 199 9.48 -10.17 23.70
C ASP A 199 9.30 -11.49 22.94
N ARG A 200 10.41 -12.04 22.47
CA ARG A 200 10.48 -13.30 21.71
C ARG A 200 10.55 -14.55 22.57
N THR A 201 10.59 -14.40 23.89
CA THR A 201 10.70 -15.54 24.80
C THR A 201 9.34 -16.13 25.15
N ARG A 202 8.26 -15.44 24.80
CA ARG A 202 6.89 -15.83 25.10
C ARG A 202 6.01 -15.73 23.84
N PRO A 203 5.33 -16.82 23.45
CA PRO A 203 4.38 -16.78 22.36
C PRO A 203 3.20 -15.86 22.70
N LEU A 204 2.53 -15.37 21.66
CA LEU A 204 1.25 -14.69 21.83
C LEU A 204 0.16 -15.74 22.09
N ALA A 205 -0.66 -15.55 23.11
CA ALA A 205 -1.79 -16.45 23.35
C ALA A 205 -2.82 -16.36 22.21
N LEU A 206 -3.34 -17.51 21.78
CA LEU A 206 -4.31 -17.58 20.67
C LEU A 206 -5.56 -16.72 20.92
N THR A 207 -6.00 -16.65 22.17
CA THR A 207 -7.17 -15.86 22.58
C THR A 207 -6.97 -14.37 22.34
N GLU A 208 -5.74 -13.86 22.44
CA GLU A 208 -5.41 -12.47 22.12
C GLU A 208 -5.54 -12.21 20.63
N LEU A 209 -4.89 -13.03 19.81
CA LEU A 209 -4.96 -12.90 18.36
C LEU A 209 -6.40 -13.05 17.85
N SER A 210 -7.13 -14.05 18.37
CA SER A 210 -8.55 -14.27 18.07
C SER A 210 -9.38 -13.03 18.37
N ARG A 211 -9.25 -12.44 19.57
CA ARG A 211 -9.96 -11.21 19.96
C ARG A 211 -9.62 -10.06 19.01
N MET A 212 -8.35 -9.88 18.67
CA MET A 212 -7.91 -8.80 17.79
C MET A 212 -8.42 -8.96 16.36
N LEU A 213 -8.36 -10.17 15.79
CA LEU A 213 -8.89 -10.47 14.46
C LEU A 213 -10.41 -10.25 14.41
N PHE A 214 -11.15 -10.78 15.38
CA PHE A 214 -12.60 -10.58 15.45
C PHE A 214 -12.96 -9.10 15.64
N GLY A 215 -12.34 -8.44 16.61
CA GLY A 215 -12.63 -7.04 16.93
C GLY A 215 -12.23 -6.07 15.82
N THR A 216 -11.29 -6.42 14.96
CA THR A 216 -10.84 -5.58 13.84
C THR A 216 -11.57 -5.91 12.54
N PHE A 217 -11.63 -7.18 12.16
CA PHE A 217 -12.09 -7.63 10.84
C PHE A 217 -13.36 -8.49 10.89
N GLY A 218 -13.77 -8.96 12.06
CA GLY A 218 -14.94 -9.83 12.21
C GLY A 218 -16.25 -9.11 11.92
N ALA A 219 -17.23 -9.86 11.42
CA ALA A 219 -18.60 -9.37 11.28
C ALA A 219 -19.28 -9.35 12.66
N ILE A 220 -19.80 -8.18 13.08
CA ILE A 220 -20.58 -8.02 14.32
C ILE A 220 -22.09 -7.88 14.06
N GLY A 221 -22.50 -8.02 12.80
CA GLY A 221 -23.88 -7.99 12.34
C GLY A 221 -23.92 -8.17 10.83
N ALA A 222 -24.97 -8.80 10.33
CA ALA A 222 -25.22 -8.96 8.91
C ALA A 222 -26.72 -8.90 8.63
N GLU A 223 -27.10 -8.27 7.53
CA GLU A 223 -28.48 -8.15 7.09
C GLU A 223 -28.55 -8.27 5.56
N GLU A 224 -29.46 -9.11 5.05
CA GLU A 224 -29.76 -9.15 3.63
C GLU A 224 -30.64 -7.95 3.25
N ILE A 225 -30.08 -7.01 2.49
CA ILE A 225 -30.74 -5.75 2.12
C ILE A 225 -31.43 -5.83 0.75
N ALA A 226 -31.10 -6.84 -0.04
CA ALA A 226 -31.73 -7.22 -1.31
C ALA A 226 -31.33 -8.67 -1.64
N PRO A 227 -32.06 -9.39 -2.52
CA PRO A 227 -31.72 -10.77 -2.87
C PRO A 227 -30.25 -10.93 -3.28
N GLY A 228 -29.51 -11.74 -2.51
CA GLY A 228 -28.08 -12.00 -2.73
C GLY A 228 -27.13 -10.86 -2.31
N HIS A 229 -27.62 -9.83 -1.63
CA HIS A 229 -26.85 -8.67 -1.18
C HIS A 229 -26.90 -8.55 0.34
N VAL A 230 -25.80 -8.94 0.98
CA VAL A 230 -25.64 -8.86 2.44
C VAL A 230 -24.82 -7.65 2.82
N ALA A 231 -25.40 -6.77 3.65
CA ALA A 231 -24.68 -5.72 4.34
C ALA A 231 -24.06 -6.31 5.62
N VAL A 232 -22.77 -6.07 5.82
CA VAL A 232 -22.05 -6.47 7.03
C VAL A 232 -21.76 -5.23 7.85
N ARG A 233 -21.94 -5.33 9.17
CA ARG A 233 -21.48 -4.34 10.14
C ARG A 233 -20.19 -4.85 10.79
N ARG A 234 -19.16 -4.01 10.80
CA ARG A 234 -17.94 -4.20 11.60
C ARG A 234 -17.81 -3.07 12.63
N THR A 235 -16.87 -3.19 13.55
CA THR A 235 -16.51 -2.16 14.54
C THR A 235 -15.92 -0.91 13.87
N SER A 236 -15.09 -1.11 12.85
CA SER A 236 -14.51 -0.06 12.02
C SER A 236 -15.46 0.35 10.89
N PRO A 237 -15.60 1.64 10.56
CA PRO A 237 -16.39 2.08 9.42
C PRO A 237 -15.73 1.68 8.09
N SER A 238 -16.54 1.61 7.03
CA SER A 238 -16.07 1.40 5.66
C SER A 238 -16.88 2.24 4.67
N GLY A 239 -16.20 2.72 3.62
CA GLY A 239 -16.84 3.43 2.51
C GLY A 239 -18.05 2.67 1.95
N GLY A 240 -19.25 3.23 2.15
CA GLY A 240 -20.49 2.63 1.66
C GLY A 240 -20.88 1.31 2.31
N SER A 241 -20.30 0.97 3.47
CA SER A 241 -20.47 -0.30 4.20
C SER A 241 -20.04 -1.54 3.41
N LEU A 242 -19.12 -1.37 2.45
CA LEU A 242 -18.69 -2.48 1.58
C LEU A 242 -17.72 -3.42 2.29
N HIS A 243 -16.90 -2.93 3.22
CA HIS A 243 -15.87 -3.69 3.94
C HIS A 243 -14.98 -4.52 3.00
N PRO A 244 -14.22 -3.89 2.07
CA PRO A 244 -13.45 -4.62 1.08
C PRO A 244 -12.15 -5.22 1.61
N ILE A 245 -11.73 -4.88 2.84
CA ILE A 245 -10.45 -5.33 3.39
C ILE A 245 -10.60 -6.69 4.06
N GLU A 246 -9.83 -7.64 3.54
CA GLU A 246 -9.60 -8.97 4.08
C GLU A 246 -8.29 -9.01 4.90
N ALA A 247 -8.25 -9.89 5.90
CA ALA A 247 -7.09 -10.06 6.76
C ALA A 247 -6.34 -11.35 6.38
N TYR A 248 -5.05 -11.21 6.12
CA TYR A 248 -4.13 -12.31 5.85
C TYR A 248 -3.02 -12.36 6.90
N PRO A 249 -3.20 -13.11 8.01
CA PRO A 249 -2.18 -13.23 9.04
C PRO A 249 -1.00 -14.10 8.58
N LEU A 250 0.21 -13.55 8.65
CA LEU A 250 1.45 -14.30 8.78
C LEU A 250 1.66 -14.60 10.28
N ILE A 251 1.48 -15.85 10.65
CA ILE A 251 1.69 -16.36 12.01
C ILE A 251 3.18 -16.72 12.16
N ILE A 252 3.80 -16.22 13.22
CA ILE A 252 5.21 -16.47 13.54
C ILE A 252 5.29 -17.27 14.85
N ASP A 253 4.75 -16.73 15.94
CA ASP A 253 4.89 -17.31 17.28
C ASP A 253 3.60 -17.09 18.11
N VAL A 254 2.60 -17.94 17.85
CA VAL A 254 1.27 -17.88 18.47
C VAL A 254 0.91 -19.26 19.00
N GLU A 255 0.49 -19.33 20.26
CA GLU A 255 0.16 -20.60 20.93
C GLU A 255 -0.88 -21.40 20.14
N GLY A 256 -0.63 -22.70 19.95
CA GLY A 256 -1.56 -23.61 19.27
C GLY A 256 -1.69 -23.40 17.75
N LEU A 257 -0.96 -22.45 17.16
CA LEU A 257 -0.86 -22.27 15.72
C LEU A 257 0.56 -22.54 15.25
N THR A 258 0.68 -23.35 14.22
CA THR A 258 1.92 -23.53 13.45
C THR A 258 2.22 -22.26 12.63
N PRO A 259 3.49 -21.87 12.45
CA PRO A 259 3.86 -20.72 11.63
C PRO A 259 3.40 -20.89 10.16
N GLY A 260 3.08 -19.78 9.51
CA GLY A 260 2.54 -19.80 8.15
C GLY A 260 1.64 -18.63 7.80
N PHE A 261 1.23 -18.55 6.54
CA PHE A 261 0.20 -17.60 6.11
C PHE A 261 -1.19 -18.23 6.22
N TYR A 262 -2.13 -17.42 6.70
CA TYR A 262 -3.54 -17.76 6.86
C TYR A 262 -4.41 -16.69 6.20
N HIS A 263 -5.65 -17.05 5.86
CA HIS A 263 -6.75 -16.12 5.60
C HIS A 263 -7.74 -16.18 6.76
N TYR A 264 -8.17 -15.01 7.23
CA TYR A 264 -9.18 -14.91 8.27
C TYR A 264 -10.59 -14.80 7.66
N GLU A 265 -11.41 -15.82 7.86
CA GLU A 265 -12.81 -15.85 7.45
C GLU A 265 -13.67 -15.05 8.46
N SER A 266 -14.06 -13.84 8.05
CA SER A 266 -14.73 -12.87 8.95
C SER A 266 -16.16 -13.25 9.37
N ASP A 267 -16.82 -14.14 8.63
CA ASP A 267 -18.18 -14.62 8.86
C ASP A 267 -18.22 -15.81 9.82
N THR A 268 -17.27 -16.74 9.71
CA THR A 268 -17.18 -17.95 10.54
C THR A 268 -16.20 -17.83 11.71
N HIS A 269 -15.42 -16.74 11.76
CA HIS A 269 -14.33 -16.52 12.71
C HIS A 269 -13.33 -17.69 12.71
N LYS A 270 -12.80 -18.02 11.53
CA LYS A 270 -11.82 -19.10 11.33
C LYS A 270 -10.54 -18.59 10.66
N LEU A 271 -9.45 -19.31 10.90
CA LEU A 271 -8.20 -19.16 10.18
C LEU A 271 -8.02 -20.34 9.22
N VAL A 272 -7.93 -20.05 7.93
CA VAL A 272 -7.63 -21.04 6.89
C VAL A 272 -6.15 -20.94 6.55
N LYS A 273 -5.36 -21.98 6.82
CA LYS A 273 -3.94 -21.99 6.45
C LYS A 273 -3.79 -22.06 4.94
N ILE A 274 -2.97 -21.18 4.38
CA ILE A 274 -2.66 -21.09 2.95
C ILE A 274 -1.24 -21.59 2.68
N ILE A 275 -0.29 -21.26 3.56
CA ILE A 275 1.14 -21.59 3.40
C ILE A 275 1.66 -22.08 4.74
N ASP A 276 2.36 -23.22 4.72
CA ASP A 276 3.05 -23.77 5.88
C ASP A 276 4.50 -23.28 5.92
N LEU A 277 4.99 -22.88 7.09
CA LEU A 277 6.34 -22.37 7.28
C LEU A 277 6.91 -22.88 8.60
N THR A 278 8.23 -22.92 8.70
CA THR A 278 8.92 -22.90 10.00
C THR A 278 8.91 -21.49 10.59
N GLU A 279 9.13 -21.36 11.90
CA GLU A 279 9.23 -20.05 12.55
C GLU A 279 10.35 -19.20 11.92
N ALA A 280 11.50 -19.82 11.62
CA ALA A 280 12.62 -19.13 11.00
C ALA A 280 12.27 -18.56 9.62
N GLU A 281 11.60 -19.36 8.77
CA GLU A 281 11.12 -18.90 7.47
C GLU A 281 10.08 -17.78 7.60
N ALA A 282 9.15 -17.89 8.56
CA ALA A 282 8.14 -16.86 8.80
C ALA A 282 8.78 -15.53 9.24
N ARG A 283 9.81 -15.55 10.08
CA ARG A 283 10.56 -14.35 10.49
C ARG A 283 11.32 -13.71 9.33
N THR A 284 12.03 -14.52 8.54
CA THR A 284 12.73 -14.04 7.34
C THR A 284 11.74 -13.40 6.38
N LEU A 285 10.63 -14.09 6.11
CA LEU A 285 9.59 -13.60 5.22
C LEU A 285 8.95 -12.30 5.74
N ALA A 286 8.71 -12.18 7.04
CA ALA A 286 8.22 -10.94 7.65
C ALA A 286 9.18 -9.77 7.40
N ALA A 287 10.50 -9.98 7.55
CA ALA A 287 11.50 -8.95 7.25
C ALA A 287 11.53 -8.60 5.75
N ASP A 288 11.52 -9.61 4.87
CA ASP A 288 11.59 -9.42 3.42
C ASP A 288 10.37 -8.68 2.87
N LEU A 289 9.17 -9.09 3.28
CA LEU A 289 7.92 -8.43 2.87
C LEU A 289 7.80 -7.02 3.43
N THR A 290 8.56 -6.67 4.45
CA THR A 290 8.58 -5.34 5.08
C THR A 290 9.90 -4.62 4.88
N ILE A 291 10.58 -4.88 3.76
CA ILE A 291 11.76 -4.14 3.30
C ILE A 291 12.89 -4.05 4.33
N GLY A 292 13.12 -5.12 5.11
CA GLY A 292 14.20 -5.18 6.10
C GLY A 292 13.90 -4.47 7.42
N GLN A 293 12.63 -4.16 7.72
CA GLN A 293 12.20 -3.65 9.03
C GLN A 293 12.23 -4.79 10.07
N THR A 294 13.43 -5.11 10.58
CA THR A 294 13.70 -6.28 11.43
C THR A 294 12.87 -6.35 12.71
N TYR A 295 12.45 -5.22 13.27
CA TYR A 295 11.55 -5.19 14.42
C TYR A 295 10.17 -5.80 14.14
N PHE A 296 9.75 -5.89 12.87
CA PHE A 296 8.52 -6.58 12.51
C PHE A 296 8.68 -8.10 12.52
N ALA A 297 9.86 -8.60 12.16
CA ALA A 297 10.20 -10.03 12.26
C ALA A 297 10.29 -10.52 13.70
N ASP A 298 10.44 -9.62 14.68
CA ASP A 298 10.43 -9.97 16.10
C ASP A 298 9.00 -10.08 16.68
N SER A 299 7.97 -9.59 15.97
CA SER A 299 6.58 -9.71 16.41
C SER A 299 6.05 -11.15 16.33
N SER A 300 4.90 -11.42 16.96
CA SER A 300 4.28 -12.75 17.01
C SER A 300 3.41 -13.05 15.78
N ALA A 301 2.84 -12.02 15.16
CA ALA A 301 2.08 -12.12 13.93
C ALA A 301 2.04 -10.79 13.17
N LEU A 302 1.96 -10.85 11.84
CA LEU A 302 1.64 -9.72 10.97
C LEU A 302 0.31 -9.97 10.26
N VAL A 303 -0.61 -9.02 10.27
CA VAL A 303 -1.88 -9.11 9.55
C VAL A 303 -1.83 -8.19 8.34
N PHE A 304 -1.70 -8.77 7.16
CA PHE A 304 -1.73 -8.03 5.90
C PHE A 304 -3.16 -7.62 5.55
N HIS A 305 -3.33 -6.34 5.23
CA HIS A 305 -4.60 -5.76 4.78
C HIS A 305 -4.67 -5.89 3.27
N VAL A 306 -5.56 -6.77 2.79
CA VAL A 306 -5.74 -7.02 1.36
C VAL A 306 -7.13 -6.54 0.94
N ALA A 307 -7.19 -5.52 0.09
CA ALA A 307 -8.45 -5.03 -0.45
C ALA A 307 -8.94 -5.90 -1.62
N ARG A 308 -10.22 -6.25 -1.59
CA ARG A 308 -11.01 -6.77 -2.72
C ARG A 308 -11.58 -5.59 -3.51
N LEU A 309 -10.89 -5.20 -4.57
CA LEU A 309 -11.21 -3.99 -5.35
C LEU A 309 -12.42 -4.19 -6.25
N ASP A 310 -12.67 -5.41 -6.69
CA ASP A 310 -13.92 -5.82 -7.34
C ASP A 310 -15.15 -5.52 -6.46
N ARG A 311 -15.07 -5.88 -5.17
CA ARG A 311 -16.11 -5.59 -4.17
C ARG A 311 -16.30 -4.09 -3.93
N HIS A 312 -15.20 -3.36 -3.76
CA HIS A 312 -15.26 -1.92 -3.52
C HIS A 312 -15.76 -1.14 -4.75
N HIS A 313 -15.22 -1.46 -5.92
CA HIS A 313 -15.56 -0.77 -7.16
C HIS A 313 -16.92 -1.18 -7.72
N TRP A 314 -17.52 -2.30 -7.33
CA TRP A 314 -18.91 -2.62 -7.71
C TRP A 314 -19.87 -1.43 -7.52
N LYS A 315 -19.77 -0.73 -6.39
CA LYS A 315 -20.51 0.51 -6.12
C LYS A 315 -19.80 1.76 -6.67
N TYR A 316 -18.48 1.86 -6.47
CA TYR A 316 -17.70 3.06 -6.80
C TYR A 316 -16.96 2.95 -8.15
N ARG A 317 -17.65 2.44 -9.18
CA ARG A 317 -17.07 2.19 -10.52
C ARG A 317 -16.54 3.48 -11.12
N ARG A 318 -15.29 3.45 -11.57
CA ARG A 318 -14.57 4.54 -12.24
C ARG A 318 -14.58 5.85 -11.44
N HIS A 319 -14.82 5.78 -10.12
CA HIS A 319 -14.97 6.97 -9.31
C HIS A 319 -13.60 7.44 -8.77
N PRO A 320 -13.21 8.71 -8.96
CA PRO A 320 -11.86 9.19 -8.62
C PRO A 320 -11.55 9.19 -7.11
N LYS A 321 -12.57 9.13 -6.25
CA LYS A 321 -12.38 9.02 -4.78
C LYS A 321 -12.33 7.58 -4.27
N ALA A 322 -12.61 6.58 -5.12
CA ALA A 322 -12.75 5.19 -4.68
C ALA A 322 -11.46 4.68 -4.03
N TYR A 323 -10.32 4.92 -4.67
CA TYR A 323 -9.02 4.49 -4.17
C TYR A 323 -8.70 5.09 -2.78
N LYS A 324 -9.03 6.37 -2.57
CA LYS A 324 -8.85 7.04 -1.27
C LYS A 324 -9.70 6.40 -0.17
N ALA A 325 -10.95 6.03 -0.49
CA ALA A 325 -11.83 5.37 0.47
C ALA A 325 -11.26 4.02 0.93
N VAL A 326 -10.72 3.22 0.01
CA VAL A 326 -10.09 1.92 0.37
C VAL A 326 -8.88 2.11 1.30
N LEU A 327 -8.05 3.12 1.07
CA LEU A 327 -6.92 3.41 1.96
C LEU A 327 -7.40 3.85 3.36
N LEU A 328 -8.47 4.64 3.44
CA LEU A 328 -9.09 5.03 4.71
C LEU A 328 -9.65 3.82 5.47
N ASP A 329 -10.28 2.88 4.78
CA ASP A 329 -10.78 1.64 5.40
C ASP A 329 -9.64 0.87 6.08
N SER A 330 -8.48 0.74 5.44
CA SER A 330 -7.28 0.15 6.05
C SER A 330 -6.80 0.93 7.28
N GLY A 331 -6.81 2.27 7.22
CA GLY A 331 -6.44 3.13 8.34
C GLY A 331 -7.38 3.01 9.54
N HIS A 332 -8.69 2.94 9.31
CA HIS A 332 -9.68 2.71 10.38
C HIS A 332 -9.46 1.36 11.05
N LEU A 333 -9.26 0.30 10.26
CA LEU A 333 -8.96 -1.04 10.77
C LEU A 333 -7.68 -1.04 11.59
N SER A 334 -6.62 -0.38 11.10
CA SER A 334 -5.34 -0.29 11.79
C SER A 334 -5.48 0.42 13.14
N GLN A 335 -6.23 1.52 13.22
CA GLN A 335 -6.47 2.19 14.50
C GLN A 335 -7.26 1.30 15.47
N THR A 336 -8.29 0.60 15.01
CA THR A 336 -9.01 -0.37 15.84
C THR A 336 -8.08 -1.47 16.36
N PHE A 337 -7.20 -1.99 15.49
CA PHE A 337 -6.19 -2.99 15.85
C PHE A 337 -5.25 -2.47 16.95
N TYR A 338 -4.76 -1.23 16.82
CA TYR A 338 -3.94 -0.57 17.84
C TYR A 338 -4.65 -0.46 19.19
N LEU A 339 -5.94 -0.09 19.20
CA LEU A 339 -6.71 0.08 20.43
C LEU A 339 -6.94 -1.26 21.13
N LEU A 340 -7.27 -2.31 20.38
CA LEU A 340 -7.44 -3.67 20.91
C LEU A 340 -6.13 -4.24 21.45
N ALA A 341 -5.00 -3.99 20.78
CA ALA A 341 -3.69 -4.36 21.31
C ALA A 341 -3.41 -3.63 22.64
N THR A 342 -3.64 -2.31 22.65
CA THR A 342 -3.39 -1.47 23.82
C THR A 342 -4.27 -1.85 25.02
N GLU A 343 -5.54 -2.19 24.81
CA GLU A 343 -6.46 -2.69 25.84
C GLU A 343 -5.92 -3.96 26.53
N ARG A 344 -5.06 -4.73 25.85
CA ARG A 344 -4.50 -5.99 26.33
C ARG A 344 -3.02 -5.90 26.68
N ASP A 345 -2.48 -4.69 26.82
CA ASP A 345 -1.07 -4.42 27.08
C ASP A 345 -0.11 -5.06 26.04
N LEU A 346 -0.59 -5.23 24.82
CA LEU A 346 0.19 -5.76 23.69
C LEU A 346 0.81 -4.62 22.88
N GLY A 347 1.94 -4.94 22.25
CA GLY A 347 2.56 -4.05 21.28
C GLY A 347 1.88 -4.18 19.93
N ALA A 348 1.71 -3.07 19.22
CA ALA A 348 1.28 -3.08 17.83
C ALA A 348 2.05 -2.08 16.98
N PHE A 349 2.09 -2.32 15.68
CA PHE A 349 2.54 -1.37 14.66
C PHE A 349 1.66 -1.45 13.41
N TYR A 350 1.87 -0.51 12.48
CA TYR A 350 1.39 -0.58 11.12
C TYR A 350 2.48 -0.09 10.15
N THR A 351 2.60 -0.73 9.00
CA THR A 351 3.49 -0.28 7.92
C THR A 351 2.82 -0.41 6.56
N ALA A 352 2.97 0.63 5.74
CA ALA A 352 2.66 0.60 4.31
C ALA A 352 3.93 0.43 3.45
N ALA A 353 5.10 0.42 4.08
CA ALA A 353 6.37 0.15 3.40
C ALA A 353 6.57 -1.36 3.31
N ILE A 354 5.97 -1.96 2.29
CA ILE A 354 5.96 -3.41 2.05
C ILE A 354 6.29 -3.74 0.59
N ASN A 355 6.80 -4.95 0.35
CA ASN A 355 6.87 -5.53 -0.98
C ASN A 355 5.51 -6.15 -1.35
N ASP A 356 4.53 -5.31 -1.70
CA ASP A 356 3.14 -5.70 -1.98
C ASP A 356 3.00 -6.59 -3.22
N ILE A 357 3.86 -6.44 -4.24
CA ILE A 357 3.89 -7.36 -5.40
C ILE A 357 4.29 -8.77 -4.95
N ASP A 358 5.28 -8.87 -4.07
CA ASP A 358 5.80 -10.16 -3.62
C ASP A 358 4.81 -10.85 -2.67
N ALA A 359 4.19 -10.08 -1.76
CA ALA A 359 3.09 -10.58 -0.93
C ALA A 359 1.90 -11.05 -1.80
N GLY A 360 1.51 -10.26 -2.80
CA GLY A 360 0.45 -10.62 -3.74
C GLY A 360 0.74 -11.92 -4.49
N ARG A 361 1.96 -12.06 -5.03
CA ARG A 361 2.39 -13.28 -5.73
C ARG A 361 2.37 -14.50 -4.81
N LEU A 362 2.91 -14.36 -3.61
CA LEU A 362 2.97 -15.44 -2.62
C LEU A 362 1.56 -15.94 -2.25
N LEU A 363 0.63 -15.01 -2.06
CA LEU A 363 -0.77 -15.29 -1.71
C LEU A 363 -1.65 -15.62 -2.93
N SER A 364 -1.07 -15.72 -4.13
CA SER A 364 -1.79 -15.97 -5.39
C SER A 364 -2.93 -14.98 -5.65
N LEU A 365 -2.69 -13.70 -5.32
CA LEU A 365 -3.65 -12.61 -5.48
C LEU A 365 -3.47 -11.93 -6.83
N ASP A 366 -4.57 -11.69 -7.55
CA ASP A 366 -4.55 -10.94 -8.80
C ASP A 366 -4.47 -9.43 -8.53
N PRO A 367 -3.41 -8.73 -8.99
CA PRO A 367 -3.22 -7.29 -8.74
C PRO A 367 -4.19 -6.39 -9.51
N LEU A 368 -5.03 -6.94 -10.39
CA LEU A 368 -6.10 -6.18 -11.06
C LEU A 368 -7.40 -6.16 -10.25
N THR A 369 -7.58 -7.14 -9.37
CA THR A 369 -8.78 -7.30 -8.53
C THR A 369 -8.50 -7.09 -7.05
N THR A 370 -7.23 -7.08 -6.64
CA THR A 370 -6.82 -6.95 -5.24
C THR A 370 -5.69 -5.93 -5.05
N MET A 371 -5.51 -5.47 -3.81
CA MET A 371 -4.40 -4.61 -3.41
C MET A 371 -3.93 -4.95 -2.01
N VAL A 372 -2.66 -5.31 -1.85
CA VAL A 372 -2.02 -5.44 -0.53
C VAL A 372 -1.59 -4.04 -0.08
N ILE A 373 -2.22 -3.52 0.96
CA ILE A 373 -2.07 -2.10 1.36
C ILE A 373 -0.91 -1.90 2.33
N GLY A 374 -0.74 -2.85 3.23
CA GLY A 374 0.16 -2.75 4.38
C GLY A 374 -0.13 -3.86 5.37
N ALA A 375 0.56 -3.84 6.51
CA ALA A 375 0.38 -4.83 7.56
C ALA A 375 0.36 -4.18 8.94
N ASN A 376 -0.56 -4.63 9.78
CA ASN A 376 -0.40 -4.50 11.23
C ASN A 376 0.52 -5.62 11.74
N GLY A 377 1.24 -5.40 12.83
CA GLY A 377 1.83 -6.50 13.58
C GLY A 377 1.55 -6.39 15.06
N VAL A 378 1.65 -7.52 15.75
CA VAL A 378 1.33 -7.66 17.17
C VAL A 378 2.28 -8.62 17.88
N GLY A 379 2.56 -8.35 19.15
CA GLY A 379 3.25 -9.28 20.04
C GLY A 379 3.36 -8.74 21.47
N ASN A 380 3.96 -9.55 22.34
CA ASN A 380 4.29 -9.14 23.70
C ASN A 380 5.31 -7.99 23.68
N ILE A 381 5.12 -6.93 24.47
CA ILE A 381 6.06 -5.81 24.54
C ILE A 381 7.34 -6.24 25.27
N ASP A 382 8.51 -5.96 24.70
CA ASP A 382 9.79 -6.06 25.43
C ASP A 382 9.98 -4.78 26.28
N ALA A 383 9.65 -4.87 27.57
CA ALA A 383 9.76 -3.74 28.49
C ALA A 383 11.21 -3.28 28.75
N THR A 384 12.22 -4.08 28.36
CA THR A 384 13.63 -3.76 28.58
C THR A 384 14.24 -2.88 27.48
N LYS A 385 13.57 -2.77 26.32
CA LYS A 385 14.02 -1.99 25.17
C LYS A 385 12.98 -0.97 24.75
N ASN A 386 13.29 0.31 24.92
CA ASN A 386 12.36 1.40 24.61
C ASN A 386 12.88 2.40 23.56
N THR A 387 14.08 2.22 23.02
CA THR A 387 14.79 3.23 22.20
C THR A 387 14.05 3.59 20.91
N LEU A 388 13.33 2.65 20.31
CA LEU A 388 12.55 2.84 19.08
C LEU A 388 11.05 3.15 19.33
N HIS A 389 10.63 3.15 20.59
CA HIS A 389 9.24 3.46 20.94
C HIS A 389 9.06 4.98 20.95
N LEU A 390 8.16 5.47 20.10
CA LEU A 390 7.81 6.88 20.10
C LEU A 390 6.94 7.18 21.33
N ASN A 391 7.57 7.57 22.43
CA ASN A 391 6.90 7.89 23.70
C ASN A 391 7.32 9.28 24.21
N PRO A 392 6.85 10.36 23.56
CA PRO A 392 7.16 11.71 23.99
C PRO A 392 6.59 12.00 25.39
N LYS A 393 7.24 12.91 26.12
CA LYS A 393 6.65 13.48 27.34
C LYS A 393 5.29 14.08 27.01
N PRO A 394 4.29 13.98 27.92
CA PRO A 394 3.01 14.63 27.72
C PRO A 394 3.22 16.11 27.37
N LEU A 395 2.49 16.58 26.37
CA LEU A 395 2.46 18.00 26.06
C LEU A 395 1.85 18.72 27.27
N ILE A 396 2.63 19.56 27.94
CA ILE A 396 2.10 20.44 28.98
C ILE A 396 1.18 21.43 28.27
N ALA A 397 -0.13 21.24 28.42
CA ALA A 397 -1.11 22.10 27.79
C ALA A 397 -0.97 23.52 28.36
N THR A 398 -0.60 24.48 27.51
CA THR A 398 -0.60 25.92 27.87
C THR A 398 -1.99 26.46 28.21
N HIS A 399 -3.04 25.65 28.02
CA HIS A 399 -4.40 25.97 28.45
C HIS A 399 -4.66 25.74 29.95
N GLN A 400 -3.78 25.03 30.67
CA GLN A 400 -3.91 24.83 32.12
C GLN A 400 -3.28 25.96 32.95
N SER A 401 -2.53 26.88 32.34
CA SER A 401 -1.83 27.96 33.06
C SER A 401 -2.60 29.29 33.15
N LEU A 402 -3.90 29.32 32.83
CA LEU A 402 -4.73 30.53 32.93
C LEU A 402 -5.64 30.56 34.18
N GLY A 403 -5.23 29.84 35.23
CA GLY A 403 -5.90 29.83 36.53
C GLY A 403 -4.92 30.02 37.68
N GLN A 404 -4.26 31.19 37.74
CA GLN A 404 -3.79 31.83 38.98
C GLN A 404 -4.03 33.33 38.89
#